data_AF-A0A377BRZ7-F1
#
_entry.id   AF-A0A377BRZ7-F1
#
_cell.length_a   1.000
_cell.length_b   1.000
_cell.length_c   1.000
_cell.angle_alpha   90.00
_cell.angle_beta   90.00
_cell.angle_gamma   90.00
#
_symmetry.space_group_name_H-M   'P 1'
#
loop_
_entity.id
_entity.type
_entity.pdbx_description
1 polymer ?
#
loop_
_entity_poly.entity_id
_entity_poly.type
_entity_poly.pdbx_seq_one_letter_code
_entity_poly.pdbx_strand_id
1 'polypeptide(L)' 'MICRWNSKVSVKAGSRLGTALAMAVDHEINMVSLVRNLEEFFARESCGWCTPCRDGLPWSVKILRALERGEGQPGDIENT' A
#
# COMPACT_ATOMS: atom_id res chain seq x y z
N MET A 1 12.65 -12.93 -18.46
CA MET A 1 11.27 -13.37 -18.77
C MET A 1 10.39 -12.13 -18.79
N ILE A 2 10.05 -11.63 -19.99
CA ILE A 2 9.12 -10.50 -20.14
C ILE A 2 7.70 -11.07 -20.05
N CYS A 3 6.98 -10.77 -18.96
CA CYS A 3 5.56 -11.10 -18.87
C CYS A 3 4.79 -10.24 -19.88
N ARG A 4 4.27 -10.87 -20.94
CA ARG A 4 3.37 -10.23 -21.90
C ARG A 4 2.01 -10.01 -21.21
N TRP A 5 1.80 -8.81 -20.67
CA TRP A 5 0.52 -8.45 -20.05
C TRP A 5 -0.49 -7.96 -21.08
N ASN A 6 -1.65 -8.62 -21.11
CA ASN A 6 -2.82 -8.23 -21.90
C ASN A 6 -3.84 -7.54 -20.97
N SER A 7 -4.29 -6.34 -21.34
CA SER A 7 -5.12 -5.47 -20.47
C SER A 7 -6.44 -6.12 -20.02
N LYS A 8 -6.98 -7.07 -20.79
CA LYS A 8 -8.22 -7.80 -20.46
C LYS A 8 -8.08 -8.78 -19.29
N VAL A 9 -6.88 -9.26 -18.98
CA VAL A 9 -6.66 -10.27 -17.91
C VAL A 9 -6.59 -9.63 -16.52
N SER A 10 -6.12 -8.39 -16.43
CA SER A 10 -5.81 -7.73 -15.15
C SER A 10 -7.08 -7.39 -14.34
N VAL A 11 -8.14 -6.91 -14.99
CA VAL A 11 -9.41 -6.56 -14.33
C VAL A 11 -10.10 -7.79 -13.72
N LYS A 12 -9.96 -8.96 -14.35
CA LYS A 12 -10.55 -10.21 -13.88
C LYS A 12 -9.86 -10.76 -12.63
N ALA A 13 -8.59 -10.39 -12.44
CA ALA A 13 -7.80 -10.70 -11.26
C ALA A 13 -7.90 -9.61 -10.17
N GLY A 14 -8.81 -8.63 -10.32
CA GLY A 14 -8.95 -7.51 -9.39
C GLY A 14 -7.80 -6.50 -9.44
N SER A 15 -6.82 -6.70 -10.30
CA SER A 15 -5.66 -5.83 -10.46
C SER A 15 -6.03 -4.68 -11.41
N ARG A 16 -5.90 -3.45 -10.93
CA ARG A 16 -5.99 -2.26 -11.77
C ARG A 16 -4.59 -1.93 -12.27
N LEU A 17 -4.29 -2.29 -13.51
CA LEU A 17 -3.14 -1.76 -14.23
C LEU A 17 -3.39 -0.27 -14.50
N GLY A 18 -2.87 0.60 -13.64
CA GLY A 18 -2.76 2.04 -13.88
C GLY A 18 -1.67 2.34 -14.92
N THR A 19 -0.61 3.06 -14.54
CA THR A 19 0.53 3.42 -15.41
C THR A 19 1.42 2.23 -15.84
N ALA A 20 0.89 1.01 -15.83
CA ALA A 20 1.64 -0.25 -16.00
C ALA A 20 2.83 -0.41 -15.03
N LEU A 21 2.73 0.20 -13.85
CA LEU A 21 3.77 0.13 -12.82
C LEU A 21 3.65 -1.22 -12.10
N ALA A 22 4.54 -2.15 -12.45
CA ALA A 22 4.65 -3.46 -11.81
C ALA A 22 5.89 -3.45 -10.89
N MET A 23 5.67 -3.63 -9.60
CA MET A 23 6.75 -3.83 -8.64
C MET A 23 6.99 -5.33 -8.48
N ALA A 24 8.15 -5.81 -8.89
CA ALA A 24 8.61 -7.15 -8.57
C ALA A 24 9.23 -7.12 -7.17
N VAL A 25 8.62 -7.82 -6.22
CA VAL A 25 9.06 -7.91 -4.83
C VAL A 25 9.55 -9.33 -4.60
N ASP A 26 10.76 -9.47 -4.07
CA ASP A 26 11.32 -10.76 -3.72
C ASP A 26 10.72 -11.27 -2.38
N HIS A 27 10.75 -12.59 -2.16
CA HIS A 27 10.20 -13.21 -0.96
C HIS A 27 10.97 -12.86 0.33
N GLU A 28 12.19 -12.36 0.21
CA GLU A 28 13.00 -11.91 1.36
C GLU A 28 12.56 -10.53 1.90
N ILE A 29 11.75 -9.78 1.13
CA ILE A 29 11.34 -8.44 1.52
C ILE A 29 10.13 -8.49 2.45
N ASN A 30 10.22 -7.77 3.57
CA ASN A 30 9.07 -7.58 4.46
C ASN A 30 8.00 -6.72 3.76
N MET A 31 6.86 -7.33 3.46
CA MET A 31 5.72 -6.68 2.81
C MET A 31 5.17 -5.50 3.61
N VAL A 32 5.19 -5.56 4.95
CA VAL A 32 4.69 -4.48 5.81
C VAL A 32 5.59 -3.25 5.67
N SER A 33 6.91 -3.43 5.69
CA SER A 33 7.87 -2.34 5.49
C SER A 33 7.76 -1.71 4.10
N LEU A 34 7.48 -2.51 3.07
CA LEU A 34 7.24 -2.01 1.71
C LEU A 34 6.00 -1.12 1.64
N VAL A 35 4.86 -1.61 2.17
CA VAL A 35 3.60 -0.85 2.17
C VAL A 35 3.75 0.42 3.02
N ARG A 36 4.45 0.35 4.16
CA ARG A 36 4.73 1.52 5.01
C ARG A 36 5.47 2.61 4.25
N ASN A 37 6.49 2.26 3.47
CA ASN A 37 7.24 3.22 2.67
C ASN A 37 6.37 3.86 1.58
N LEU A 38 5.45 3.10 0.99
CA LEU A 38 4.53 3.60 -0.02
C LEU A 38 3.48 4.55 0.58
N GLU A 39 2.88 4.19 1.71
CA GLU A 39 1.93 5.06 2.42
C GLU A 39 2.60 6.33 2.94
N GLU A 40 3.84 6.25 3.41
CA GLU A 40 4.63 7.40 3.84
C GLU A 40 4.99 8.34 2.69
N PHE A 41 5.13 7.80 1.47
CA PHE A 41 5.22 8.61 0.25
C PHE A 41 3.88 9.31 -0.04
N PHE A 42 2.77 8.56 -0.04
CA PHE A 42 1.45 9.14 -0.30
C PHE A 42 1.03 10.17 0.75
N ALA A 43 1.36 9.98 2.02
CA ALA A 43 1.07 10.93 3.09
C ALA A 43 1.78 12.27 2.88
N ARG A 44 3.01 12.26 2.32
CA ARG A 44 3.79 13.48 2.03
C ARG A 44 3.39 14.17 0.73
N GLU A 45 3.04 13.39 -0.29
CA GLU A 45 2.76 13.90 -1.64
C GLU A 45 1.28 14.21 -1.86
N SER A 46 0.38 13.66 -1.03
CA SER A 46 -1.04 13.94 -1.16
C SER A 46 -1.32 15.42 -0.93
N CYS A 47 -2.19 16.00 -1.76
CA CYS A 47 -2.59 17.40 -1.66
C CYS A 47 -3.38 17.72 -0.37
N GLY A 48 -3.70 16.73 0.46
CA GLY A 48 -4.38 16.91 1.75
C GLY A 48 -5.78 17.52 1.67
N TRP A 49 -6.38 17.57 0.48
CA TRP A 49 -7.67 18.24 0.26
C TRP A 49 -8.84 17.49 0.90
N CYS A 50 -8.81 16.16 0.85
CA CYS A 50 -9.85 15.31 1.39
C CYS A 50 -9.46 14.85 2.81
N THR A 51 -10.40 14.86 3.75
CA THR A 51 -10.24 14.30 5.10
C THR A 51 -9.63 12.89 5.14
N PRO A 52 -10.01 11.92 4.27
CA PRO A 52 -9.35 10.61 4.27
C PRO A 52 -7.86 10.69 3.89
N CYS A 53 -7.45 11.62 3.02
CA CYS A 53 -6.05 11.77 2.64
C CYS A 53 -5.25 12.56 3.69
N ARG A 54 -5.86 13.59 4.29
CA ARG A 54 -5.20 14.45 5.28
C ARG A 54 -5.00 13.73 6.61
N ASP A 55 -6.03 13.05 7.08
CA ASP A 55 -6.07 12.48 8.43
C ASP A 55 -5.90 10.95 8.40
N GLY A 56 -6.35 10.28 7.33
CA GLY A 56 -6.26 8.82 7.18
C GLY A 56 -4.85 8.33 6.79
N LEU A 57 -4.18 8.93 5.80
CA LEU A 57 -2.83 8.47 5.39
C LEU A 57 -1.80 8.52 6.55
N PRO A 58 -1.73 9.58 7.38
CA PRO A 58 -0.84 9.57 8.54
C PRO A 58 -1.24 8.55 9.61
N TRP A 59 -2.52 8.18 9.68
CA TRP A 59 -3.02 7.18 10.63
C TRP A 59 -2.65 5.76 10.17
N SER A 60 -2.81 5.45 8.89
CA SER A 60 -2.36 4.17 8.31
C SER A 60 -0.85 3.95 8.50
N VAL A 61 -0.03 4.99 8.29
CA VAL A 61 1.42 4.93 8.55
C VAL A 61 1.73 4.61 10.02
N LYS A 62 0.93 5.11 10.97
CA LYS A 62 1.13 4.80 12.41
C LYS A 62 0.83 3.34 12.70
N ILE A 63 -0.23 2.79 12.13
CA ILE A 63 -0.60 1.37 12.27
C ILE A 63 0.47 0.47 11.67
N LEU A 64 0.91 0.75 10.44
CA LEU A 64 1.96 -0.03 9.81
C LEU A 64 3.27 0.01 10.61
N ARG A 65 3.59 1.14 11.24
CA ARG A 65 4.74 1.25 12.17
C ARG A 65 4.54 0.45 13.46
N ALA A 66 3.31 0.38 13.99
CA ALA A 66 3.01 -0.44 15.17
C ALA A 66 3.09 -1.93 14.83
N LEU A 67 2.59 -2.34 13.66
CA LEU A 67 2.71 -3.70 13.12
C LEU A 67 4.17 -4.09 12.90
N GLU A 68 5.00 -3.19 12.35
CA GLU A 68 6.44 -3.43 12.16
C GLU A 68 7.18 -3.61 13.50
N ARG A 69 6.71 -2.99 14.59
CA ARG A 69 7.26 -3.14 15.95
C ARG A 69 6.68 -4.32 16.74
N GLY A 70 5.70 -5.04 16.20
CA GLY A 70 5.01 -6.12 16.92
C GLY A 70 4.02 -5.63 17.99
N GLU A 71 3.64 -4.35 17.96
CA GLU A 71 2.70 -3.71 18.89
C GLU A 71 1.28 -3.59 18.31
N GLY A 72 1.01 -4.27 17.20
CA GLY A 72 -0.31 -4.22 16.54
C GLY A 72 -1.41 -4.80 17.43
N GLN A 73 -2.52 -4.08 17.56
CA GLN A 73 -3.67 -4.56 18.31
C GLN A 73 -4.67 -5.30 17.40
N PRO A 74 -5.34 -6.35 17.91
CA PRO A 74 -6.46 -6.96 17.19
C PRO A 74 -7.56 -5.91 17.02
N GLY A 75 -7.77 -5.47 15.77
CA GLY A 75 -8.68 -4.39 15.38
C GLY A 75 -8.04 -3.31 14.48
N ASP A 76 -6.70 -3.21 14.44
CA ASP A 76 -6.00 -2.20 13.62
C ASP A 76 -6.23 -2.39 12.10
N ILE A 77 -6.40 -3.64 11.66
CA ILE A 77 -6.61 -3.99 10.25
C ILE A 77 -8.09 -3.79 9.84
N GLU A 78 -9.01 -3.86 10.80
CA GLU A 78 -10.46 -3.80 10.56
C GLU A 78 -10.98 -2.35 10.50
N ASN A 79 -10.27 -1.42 11.13
CA ASN A 79 -10.64 0.00 11.21
C ASN A 79 -9.95 0.90 10.16
N THR A 80 -9.19 0.33 9.21
CA THR A 80 -8.59 1.07 8.06
C THR A 80 -9.57 1.27 6.91
#